data_AF-A0A7W3T851-F1
#
_entry.id   AF-A0A7W3T851-F1
#
_cell.length_a   1.000
_cell.length_b   1.000
_cell.length_c   1.000
_cell.angle_alpha   90.00
_cell.angle_beta   90.00
_cell.angle_gamma   90.00
#
_symmetry.space_group_name_H-M   'P 1'
#
loop_
_entity.id
_entity.type
_entity.pdbx_description
1 polymer ?
#
loop_
_entity_poly.entity_id
_entity_poly.type
_entity_poly.pdbx_seq_one_letter_code
_entity_poly.pdbx_strand_id
1 'polypeptide(L)'
;GPHRTPPRRRFRLRGRRPGAEDPPRPAGTGLPGRRDGVPGTIVPDLRESALALPVPRLDPEDACAGFLAGLPPAGASETLTALEAAPTDSIELRLRRVRALLELPLEQPGNAELRADADAEAAELLDAAARWTPGDHRVVWYRGVAALCAHDPATAARCFGAVHDAFPGEPAPGLALGVCAEALGGTRDAEEWYAAVWATDPGHHGAGFGLARVRLAAGDREGAVRVLESVPETSVHRNAALVAAVRARLRGRDPREPLLPEVLTCGRRVAELRGNGVEPALVERLSCEVLGVALDWWLAGRAGAPEPASEGTRTVLGHSLDEKGLRSGLEGSYRVLARLAASPRERIELVETANRLRPRTWV
;
A
#
# COMPACT_ATOMS: atom_id res chain seq x y z
N GLY A 1 81.99 2.76 -19.06
CA GLY A 1 80.55 3.06 -19.15
C GLY A 1 79.79 1.78 -19.42
N PRO A 2 78.56 1.61 -18.90
CA PRO A 2 78.00 0.30 -18.58
C PRO A 2 77.43 -0.45 -19.79
N HIS A 3 77.72 -1.75 -19.84
CA HIS A 3 76.91 -2.79 -20.48
C HIS A 3 77.17 -4.08 -19.72
N ARG A 4 76.12 -4.77 -19.27
CA ARG A 4 76.12 -6.23 -19.04
C ARG A 4 74.72 -6.70 -18.64
N THR A 5 73.97 -7.19 -19.62
CA THR A 5 73.11 -8.37 -19.44
C THR A 5 74.02 -9.59 -19.25
N PRO A 6 73.69 -10.60 -18.41
CA PRO A 6 72.81 -11.71 -18.82
C PRO A 6 72.06 -12.36 -17.60
N PRO A 7 71.70 -13.66 -17.57
CA PRO A 7 70.55 -14.29 -18.24
C PRO A 7 69.56 -14.98 -17.27
N ARG A 8 68.46 -15.47 -17.85
CA ARG A 8 67.36 -16.24 -17.22
C ARG A 8 67.82 -17.56 -16.56
N ARG A 9 67.30 -17.87 -15.35
CA ARG A 9 67.00 -19.24 -14.88
C ARG A 9 65.76 -19.27 -13.98
N ARG A 10 64.99 -20.36 -14.11
CA ARG A 10 63.68 -20.66 -13.52
C ARG A 10 63.73 -20.96 -12.02
N PHE A 11 62.66 -20.61 -11.28
CA PHE A 11 62.17 -21.37 -10.12
C PHE A 11 60.64 -21.35 -10.05
N ARG A 12 60.08 -22.45 -9.53
CA ARG A 12 58.68 -22.87 -9.55
C ARG A 12 57.92 -22.50 -8.27
N LEU A 13 56.60 -22.31 -8.42
CA LEU A 13 55.48 -22.65 -7.51
C LEU A 13 55.29 -21.87 -6.19
N ARG A 14 54.12 -21.19 -6.04
CA ARG A 14 52.98 -21.67 -5.23
C ARG A 14 51.77 -20.75 -5.38
N GLY A 15 50.59 -21.36 -5.51
CA GLY A 15 49.33 -20.71 -5.85
C GLY A 15 48.74 -19.84 -4.74
N ARG A 16 48.02 -18.80 -5.18
CA ARG A 16 47.07 -18.02 -4.37
C ARG A 16 45.68 -18.28 -4.96
N ARG A 17 44.77 -18.74 -4.10
CA ARG A 17 43.33 -18.90 -4.39
C ARG A 17 42.73 -17.52 -4.71
N PRO A 18 41.86 -17.37 -5.73
CA PRO A 18 41.04 -16.18 -5.86
C PRO A 18 40.05 -16.12 -4.69
N GLY A 19 39.95 -14.92 -4.11
CA GLY A 19 39.18 -14.63 -2.90
C GLY A 19 37.67 -14.69 -3.11
N ALA A 20 36.99 -14.86 -1.98
CA ALA A 20 35.56 -14.91 -1.82
C ALA A 20 34.85 -13.72 -2.47
N GLU A 21 33.90 -14.00 -3.35
CA GLU A 21 32.84 -13.08 -3.73
C GLU A 21 31.90 -12.91 -2.54
N ASP A 22 31.60 -11.65 -2.18
CA ASP A 22 30.52 -11.32 -1.27
C ASP A 22 29.20 -11.91 -1.79
N PRO A 23 28.33 -12.46 -0.92
CA PRO A 23 27.06 -13.00 -1.37
C PRO A 23 26.19 -11.88 -1.98
N PRO A 24 25.54 -12.11 -3.12
CA PRO A 24 24.68 -11.12 -3.75
C PRO A 24 23.50 -10.77 -2.83
N ARG A 25 23.32 -9.48 -2.58
CA ARG A 25 22.14 -8.92 -1.90
C ARG A 25 20.88 -9.38 -2.63
N PRO A 26 19.79 -9.75 -1.94
CA PRO A 26 18.52 -9.98 -2.60
C PRO A 26 18.11 -8.70 -3.32
N ALA A 27 17.80 -8.82 -4.61
CA ALA A 27 17.34 -7.73 -5.44
C ALA A 27 16.04 -7.16 -4.85
N GLY A 28 16.17 -6.06 -4.10
CA GLY A 28 15.06 -5.16 -3.91
C GLY A 28 14.69 -4.62 -5.28
N THR A 29 13.45 -4.81 -5.69
CA THR A 29 12.84 -4.12 -6.83
C THR A 29 12.80 -2.62 -6.51
N GLY A 30 13.95 -1.97 -6.73
CA GLY A 30 14.08 -0.52 -6.68
C GLY A 30 13.52 0.07 -7.95
N LEU A 31 12.31 0.63 -7.86
CA LEU A 31 11.83 1.60 -8.83
C LEU A 31 12.77 2.84 -8.80
N PRO A 32 13.12 3.41 -9.96
CA PRO A 32 14.03 4.55 -10.02
C PRO A 32 13.37 5.81 -9.43
N GLY A 33 14.09 6.54 -8.55
CA GLY A 33 13.67 7.83 -7.98
C GLY A 33 13.60 7.91 -6.45
N ARG A 34 14.03 6.88 -5.72
CA ARG A 34 13.89 6.79 -4.26
C ARG A 34 14.93 7.66 -3.53
N ARG A 35 14.49 8.57 -2.66
CA ARG A 35 15.33 9.18 -1.62
C ARG A 35 15.74 8.10 -0.61
N ASP A 36 17.03 7.95 -0.32
CA ASP A 36 17.54 6.98 0.64
C ASP A 36 16.84 7.15 2.02
N GLY A 37 16.39 6.05 2.63
CA GLY A 37 15.81 6.03 3.98
C GLY A 37 14.28 6.18 4.11
N VAL A 38 13.58 6.61 3.06
CA VAL A 38 12.10 6.69 3.07
C VAL A 38 11.50 5.33 2.64
N PRO A 39 10.56 4.73 3.39
CA PRO A 39 9.82 3.55 2.93
C PRO A 39 9.07 3.90 1.63
N GLY A 40 9.28 3.12 0.58
CA GLY A 40 8.47 3.27 -0.63
C GLY A 40 7.01 2.96 -0.30
N THR A 41 6.16 3.98 -0.33
CA THR A 41 4.71 3.82 -0.30
C THR A 41 4.23 3.58 -1.72
N ILE A 42 3.27 2.67 -1.89
CA ILE A 42 2.59 2.53 -3.19
C ILE A 42 1.86 3.85 -3.43
N VAL A 43 2.13 4.49 -4.57
CA VAL A 43 1.36 5.66 -5.01
C VAL A 43 -0.07 5.16 -5.22
N PRO A 44 -1.07 5.74 -4.54
CA PRO A 44 -2.46 5.32 -4.72
C PRO A 44 -2.88 5.49 -6.17
N ASP A 45 -3.57 4.51 -6.71
CA ASP A 45 -4.26 4.70 -7.97
C ASP A 45 -5.36 5.75 -7.77
N LEU A 46 -5.34 6.82 -8.58
CA LEU A 46 -6.26 7.94 -8.41
C LEU A 46 -7.70 7.54 -8.70
N ARG A 47 -7.91 6.63 -9.65
CA ARG A 47 -9.23 6.16 -10.01
C ARG A 47 -9.79 5.25 -8.94
N GLU A 48 -9.01 4.29 -8.44
CA GLU A 48 -9.41 3.47 -7.29
C GLU A 48 -9.71 4.35 -6.07
N SER A 49 -8.89 5.35 -5.81
CA SER A 49 -9.10 6.31 -4.72
C SER A 49 -10.39 7.10 -4.90
N ALA A 50 -10.69 7.58 -6.11
CA ALA A 50 -11.90 8.31 -6.44
C ALA A 50 -13.15 7.45 -6.26
N LEU A 51 -13.11 6.19 -6.73
CA LEU A 51 -14.21 5.25 -6.61
C LEU A 51 -14.41 4.76 -5.16
N ALA A 52 -13.37 4.80 -4.32
CA ALA A 52 -13.47 4.52 -2.89
C ALA A 52 -13.99 5.70 -2.05
N LEU A 53 -14.15 6.89 -2.62
CA LEU A 53 -14.74 8.03 -1.90
C LEU A 53 -16.20 7.74 -1.52
N PRO A 54 -16.69 8.32 -0.40
CA PRO A 54 -18.08 8.16 0.02
C PRO A 54 -19.07 8.51 -1.09
N VAL A 55 -20.13 7.72 -1.22
CA VAL A 55 -21.21 7.97 -2.18
C VAL A 55 -22.24 8.88 -1.53
N PRO A 56 -22.65 10.01 -2.17
CA PRO A 56 -23.70 10.86 -1.65
C PRO A 56 -24.99 10.07 -1.41
N ARG A 57 -25.72 10.42 -0.34
CA ARG A 57 -26.98 9.74 0.00
C ARG A 57 -28.02 9.99 -1.09
N LEU A 58 -28.73 8.92 -1.42
CA LEU A 58 -29.91 8.95 -2.29
C LEU A 58 -31.04 9.71 -1.58
N ASP A 59 -31.74 10.56 -2.34
CA ASP A 59 -32.95 11.25 -1.90
C ASP A 59 -34.13 10.26 -1.88
N PRO A 60 -34.71 9.95 -0.70
CA PRO A 60 -35.82 9.01 -0.61
C PRO A 60 -37.10 9.49 -1.30
N GLU A 61 -37.22 10.79 -1.58
CA GLU A 61 -38.40 11.38 -2.23
C GLU A 61 -38.29 11.37 -3.77
N ASP A 62 -37.16 10.93 -4.34
CA ASP A 62 -36.99 10.81 -5.79
C ASP A 62 -37.89 9.70 -6.37
N ALA A 63 -38.45 9.94 -7.56
CA ALA A 63 -39.37 9.01 -8.21
C ALA A 63 -38.77 7.62 -8.49
N CYS A 64 -37.44 7.50 -8.60
CA CYS A 64 -36.73 6.24 -8.79
C CYS A 64 -36.11 5.69 -7.49
N ALA A 65 -36.28 6.34 -6.33
CA ALA A 65 -35.68 5.92 -5.06
C ALA A 65 -35.96 4.45 -4.72
N GLY A 66 -37.22 4.03 -4.78
CA GLY A 66 -37.62 2.65 -4.50
C GLY A 66 -37.11 1.63 -5.53
N PHE A 67 -37.04 2.02 -6.80
CA PHE A 67 -36.45 1.19 -7.86
C PHE A 67 -34.96 0.97 -7.63
N LEU A 68 -34.21 2.05 -7.34
CA LEU A 68 -32.77 2.01 -7.10
C LEU A 68 -32.43 1.22 -5.84
N ALA A 69 -33.21 1.37 -4.77
CA ALA A 69 -33.06 0.59 -3.54
C ALA A 69 -33.32 -0.91 -3.73
N GLY A 70 -34.11 -1.29 -4.76
CA GLY A 70 -34.43 -2.67 -5.09
C GLY A 70 -33.43 -3.36 -6.02
N LEU A 71 -32.41 -2.65 -6.53
CA LEU A 71 -31.42 -3.24 -7.44
C LEU A 71 -30.55 -4.27 -6.71
N PRO A 72 -30.31 -5.46 -7.31
CA PRO A 72 -29.39 -6.42 -6.74
C PRO A 72 -27.95 -5.89 -6.76
N PRO A 73 -27.09 -6.32 -5.83
CA PRO A 73 -25.66 -6.04 -5.91
C PRO A 73 -25.11 -6.69 -7.20
N ALA A 74 -24.60 -5.87 -8.12
CA ALA A 74 -24.14 -6.29 -9.44
C ALA A 74 -22.92 -5.46 -9.87
N GLY A 75 -22.22 -5.93 -10.92
CA GLY A 75 -21.14 -5.17 -11.54
C GLY A 75 -21.65 -3.92 -12.27
N ALA A 76 -20.72 -3.07 -12.69
CA ALA A 76 -21.02 -1.81 -13.36
C ALA A 76 -21.83 -2.01 -14.66
N SER A 77 -21.44 -3.00 -15.48
CA SER A 77 -22.13 -3.30 -16.74
C SER A 77 -23.55 -3.81 -16.51
N GLU A 78 -23.73 -4.77 -15.60
CA GLU A 78 -25.07 -5.29 -15.28
C GLU A 78 -25.96 -4.22 -14.64
N THR A 79 -25.37 -3.34 -13.83
CA THR A 79 -26.07 -2.17 -13.29
C THR A 79 -26.59 -1.31 -14.44
N LEU A 80 -25.74 -0.92 -15.39
CA LEU A 80 -26.16 -0.06 -16.50
C LEU A 80 -27.33 -0.66 -17.28
N THR A 81 -27.29 -1.97 -17.57
CA THR A 81 -28.41 -2.69 -18.18
C THR A 81 -29.66 -2.65 -17.31
N ALA A 82 -29.54 -2.86 -15.99
CA ALA A 82 -30.69 -2.84 -15.10
C ALA A 82 -31.36 -1.45 -15.04
N LEU A 83 -30.58 -0.36 -15.11
CA LEU A 83 -31.09 1.01 -15.08
C LEU A 83 -31.97 1.35 -16.30
N GLU A 84 -31.86 0.61 -17.41
CA GLU A 84 -32.74 0.77 -18.58
C GLU A 84 -34.21 0.43 -18.27
N ALA A 85 -34.45 -0.40 -17.25
CA ALA A 85 -35.80 -0.77 -16.81
C ALA A 85 -36.43 0.25 -15.84
N ALA A 86 -35.78 1.40 -15.61
CA ALA A 86 -36.30 2.42 -14.70
C ALA A 86 -37.66 2.96 -15.19
N PRO A 87 -38.62 3.19 -14.28
CA PRO A 87 -39.99 3.56 -14.66
C PRO A 87 -40.11 5.00 -15.19
N THR A 88 -39.17 5.87 -14.82
CA THR A 88 -39.12 7.28 -15.22
C THR A 88 -37.68 7.74 -15.20
N ASP A 89 -37.38 8.87 -15.83
CA ASP A 89 -36.10 9.55 -15.69
C ASP A 89 -36.12 10.43 -14.42
N SER A 90 -35.01 10.44 -13.68
CA SER A 90 -34.90 11.14 -12.39
C SER A 90 -33.46 11.57 -12.10
N ILE A 91 -33.27 12.44 -11.10
CA ILE A 91 -31.93 12.89 -10.72
C ILE A 91 -31.13 11.71 -10.14
N GLU A 92 -31.73 10.89 -9.28
CA GLU A 92 -31.05 9.74 -8.68
C GLU A 92 -30.68 8.69 -9.72
N LEU A 93 -31.55 8.46 -10.70
CA LEU A 93 -31.28 7.51 -11.79
C LEU A 93 -30.05 7.94 -12.59
N ARG A 94 -29.98 9.23 -12.95
CA ARG A 94 -28.84 9.79 -13.69
C ARG A 94 -27.55 9.74 -12.88
N LEU A 95 -27.57 10.12 -11.61
CA LEU A 95 -26.40 10.06 -10.74
C LEU A 95 -25.92 8.61 -10.53
N ARG A 96 -26.86 7.65 -10.40
CA ARG A 96 -26.52 6.22 -10.34
C ARG A 96 -25.89 5.72 -11.63
N ARG A 97 -26.37 6.18 -12.79
CA ARG A 97 -25.81 5.86 -14.11
C ARG A 97 -24.40 6.43 -14.28
N VAL A 98 -24.19 7.70 -13.91
CA VAL A 98 -22.85 8.32 -13.86
C VAL A 98 -21.90 7.47 -13.02
N ARG A 99 -22.32 7.09 -11.80
CA ARG A 99 -21.49 6.24 -10.94
C ARG A 99 -21.13 4.91 -11.60
N ALA A 100 -22.10 4.24 -12.24
CA ALA A 100 -21.86 2.96 -12.92
C ALA A 100 -20.92 3.10 -14.13
N LEU A 101 -21.06 4.15 -14.94
CA LEU A 101 -20.13 4.46 -16.04
C LEU A 101 -18.70 4.63 -15.53
N LEU A 102 -18.54 5.41 -14.45
CA LEU A 102 -17.24 5.63 -13.82
C LEU A 102 -16.65 4.37 -13.19
N GLU A 103 -17.44 3.34 -12.88
CA GLU A 103 -16.99 2.06 -12.30
C GLU A 103 -16.62 1.01 -13.37
N LEU A 104 -16.91 1.25 -14.65
CA LEU A 104 -16.64 0.27 -15.72
C LEU A 104 -15.15 -0.13 -15.76
N PRO A 105 -14.82 -1.44 -15.86
CA PRO A 105 -13.44 -1.94 -15.80
C PRO A 105 -12.69 -1.79 -17.14
N LEU A 106 -12.61 -0.56 -17.66
CA LEU A 106 -12.03 -0.24 -18.97
C LEU A 106 -10.54 0.19 -18.90
N GLU A 107 -9.81 -0.21 -17.86
CA GLU A 107 -8.37 0.11 -17.69
C GLU A 107 -7.44 -0.70 -18.61
N GLN A 108 -7.95 -1.76 -19.24
CA GLN A 108 -7.11 -2.61 -20.07
C GLN A 108 -6.70 -1.90 -21.37
N PRO A 109 -5.45 -2.09 -21.84
CA PRO A 109 -5.01 -1.59 -23.13
C PRO A 109 -5.95 -2.07 -24.24
N GLY A 110 -6.52 -1.14 -25.00
CA GLY A 110 -7.51 -1.43 -26.06
C GLY A 110 -8.92 -0.91 -25.78
N ASN A 111 -9.24 -0.51 -24.54
CA ASN A 111 -10.55 0.03 -24.18
C ASN A 111 -10.60 1.56 -24.14
N ALA A 112 -9.61 2.26 -24.71
CA ALA A 112 -9.49 3.72 -24.62
C ALA A 112 -10.69 4.47 -25.25
N GLU A 113 -11.18 3.99 -26.39
CA GLU A 113 -12.36 4.57 -27.05
C GLU A 113 -13.61 4.37 -26.20
N LEU A 114 -13.85 3.14 -25.71
CA LEU A 114 -14.96 2.83 -24.80
C LEU A 114 -14.91 3.65 -23.51
N ARG A 115 -13.70 3.93 -22.99
CA ARG A 115 -13.50 4.79 -21.82
C ARG A 115 -13.91 6.22 -22.15
N ALA A 116 -13.45 6.77 -23.27
CA ALA A 116 -13.79 8.11 -23.70
C ALA A 116 -15.31 8.28 -23.93
N ASP A 117 -15.96 7.29 -24.52
CA ASP A 117 -17.41 7.28 -24.71
C ASP A 117 -18.16 7.26 -23.37
N ALA A 118 -17.74 6.41 -22.43
CA ALA A 118 -18.34 6.36 -21.09
C ALA A 118 -18.13 7.65 -20.30
N ASP A 119 -16.96 8.29 -20.41
CA ASP A 119 -16.65 9.55 -19.76
C ASP A 119 -17.46 10.71 -20.37
N ALA A 120 -17.65 10.71 -21.69
CA ALA A 120 -18.50 11.67 -22.39
C ALA A 120 -19.98 11.51 -21.98
N GLU A 121 -20.49 10.29 -21.94
CA GLU A 121 -21.86 10.01 -21.49
C GLU A 121 -22.06 10.45 -20.03
N ALA A 122 -21.09 10.17 -19.15
CA ALA A 122 -21.13 10.63 -17.77
C ALA A 122 -21.17 12.16 -17.66
N ALA A 123 -20.38 12.87 -18.46
CA ALA A 123 -20.38 14.33 -18.50
C ALA A 123 -21.73 14.89 -18.99
N GLU A 124 -22.31 14.32 -20.05
CA GLU A 124 -23.63 14.72 -20.56
C GLU A 124 -24.74 14.52 -19.54
N LEU A 125 -24.73 13.39 -18.83
CA LEU A 125 -25.68 13.10 -17.74
C LEU A 125 -25.55 14.11 -16.60
N LEU A 126 -24.32 14.47 -16.21
CA LEU A 126 -24.07 15.49 -15.19
C LEU A 126 -24.53 16.88 -15.62
N ASP A 127 -24.35 17.24 -16.88
CA ASP A 127 -24.84 18.51 -17.41
C ASP A 127 -26.37 18.55 -17.51
N ALA A 128 -26.99 17.43 -17.87
CA ALA A 128 -28.45 17.30 -17.86
C ALA A 128 -29.02 17.37 -16.44
N ALA A 129 -28.36 16.73 -15.48
CA ALA A 129 -28.69 16.81 -14.05
C ALA A 129 -28.58 18.26 -13.52
N ALA A 130 -27.49 18.97 -13.86
CA ALA A 130 -27.31 20.37 -13.46
C ALA A 130 -28.39 21.31 -13.99
N ARG A 131 -28.94 21.03 -15.19
CA ARG A 131 -30.05 21.82 -15.77
C ARG A 131 -31.38 21.56 -15.06
N TRP A 132 -31.62 20.35 -14.59
CA TRP A 132 -32.85 19.97 -13.88
C TRP A 132 -32.87 20.48 -12.44
N THR A 133 -31.73 20.34 -11.76
CA THR A 133 -31.57 20.76 -10.36
C THR A 133 -30.37 21.68 -10.24
N PRO A 134 -30.50 22.96 -10.66
CA PRO A 134 -29.40 23.93 -10.51
C PRO A 134 -28.96 24.04 -9.05
N GLY A 135 -27.66 23.93 -8.82
CA GLY A 135 -27.08 24.00 -7.47
C GLY A 135 -27.05 22.68 -6.70
N ASP A 136 -27.43 21.55 -7.30
CA ASP A 136 -27.25 20.25 -6.66
C ASP A 136 -25.76 19.92 -6.48
N HIS A 137 -25.31 19.93 -5.22
CA HIS A 137 -23.94 19.64 -4.82
C HIS A 137 -23.47 18.25 -5.24
N ARG A 138 -24.37 17.28 -5.41
CA ARG A 138 -24.03 15.91 -5.82
C ARG A 138 -23.53 15.88 -7.26
N VAL A 139 -24.04 16.75 -8.12
CA VAL A 139 -23.52 16.92 -9.48
C VAL A 139 -22.08 17.43 -9.42
N VAL A 140 -21.79 18.41 -8.57
CA VAL A 140 -20.44 18.94 -8.36
C VAL A 140 -19.51 17.88 -7.79
N TRP A 141 -20.00 17.09 -6.83
CA TRP A 141 -19.28 15.94 -6.27
C TRP A 141 -18.86 14.94 -7.35
N TYR A 142 -19.81 14.48 -8.18
CA TYR A 142 -19.51 13.51 -9.24
C TYR A 142 -18.64 14.08 -10.35
N ARG A 143 -18.69 15.39 -10.63
CA ARG A 143 -17.69 16.05 -11.50
C ARG A 143 -16.28 15.94 -10.89
N GLY A 144 -16.15 16.10 -9.58
CA GLY A 144 -14.88 15.88 -8.87
C GLY A 144 -14.38 14.44 -8.95
N VAL A 145 -15.27 13.46 -8.77
CA VAL A 145 -14.94 12.03 -8.91
C VAL A 145 -14.50 11.71 -10.35
N ALA A 146 -15.25 12.18 -11.35
CA ALA A 146 -14.90 12.00 -12.76
C ALA A 146 -13.54 12.62 -13.10
N ALA A 147 -13.26 13.83 -12.59
CA ALA A 147 -11.96 14.48 -12.77
C ALA A 147 -10.80 13.66 -12.16
N LEU A 148 -10.96 13.06 -10.98
CA LEU A 148 -9.94 12.17 -10.42
C LEU A 148 -9.76 10.89 -11.26
N CYS A 149 -10.85 10.28 -11.74
CA CYS A 149 -10.78 9.14 -12.64
C CYS A 149 -10.03 9.48 -13.94
N ALA A 150 -10.13 10.72 -14.42
CA ALA A 150 -9.41 11.24 -15.57
C ALA A 150 -7.98 11.75 -15.25
N HIS A 151 -7.48 11.49 -14.04
CA HIS A 151 -6.17 11.97 -13.55
C HIS A 151 -6.01 13.52 -13.59
N ASP A 152 -7.09 14.27 -13.38
CA ASP A 152 -7.09 15.74 -13.21
C ASP A 152 -7.44 16.14 -11.77
N PRO A 153 -6.46 16.02 -10.83
CA PRO A 153 -6.68 16.37 -9.43
C PRO A 153 -6.90 17.87 -9.20
N ALA A 154 -6.48 18.74 -10.14
CA ALA A 154 -6.67 20.18 -10.01
C ALA A 154 -8.13 20.57 -10.21
N THR A 155 -8.80 20.00 -11.21
CA THR A 155 -10.25 20.18 -11.40
C THR A 155 -11.04 19.53 -10.28
N ALA A 156 -10.65 18.32 -9.86
CA ALA A 156 -11.27 17.66 -8.74
C ALA A 156 -11.23 18.49 -7.45
N ALA A 157 -10.07 19.08 -7.12
CA ALA A 157 -9.92 19.93 -5.94
C ALA A 157 -10.89 21.11 -5.93
N ARG A 158 -11.12 21.75 -7.10
CA ARG A 158 -12.10 22.84 -7.21
C ARG A 158 -13.53 22.36 -6.96
N CYS A 159 -13.90 21.21 -7.51
CA CYS A 159 -15.21 20.61 -7.29
C CYS A 159 -15.43 20.24 -5.81
N PHE A 160 -14.49 19.51 -5.20
CA PHE A 160 -14.62 19.12 -3.80
C PHE A 160 -14.52 20.31 -2.84
N GLY A 161 -13.72 21.33 -3.17
CA GLY A 161 -13.67 22.59 -2.43
C GLY A 161 -15.02 23.30 -2.40
N ALA A 162 -15.71 23.39 -3.55
CA ALA A 162 -17.05 23.97 -3.60
C ALA A 162 -18.08 23.18 -2.75
N VAL A 163 -17.98 21.85 -2.71
CA VAL A 163 -18.83 21.03 -1.82
C VAL A 163 -18.45 21.25 -0.36
N HIS A 164 -17.17 21.31 -0.03
CA HIS A 164 -16.69 21.60 1.33
C HIS A 164 -17.18 22.97 1.83
N ASP A 165 -17.15 24.00 0.99
CA ASP A 165 -17.63 25.35 1.34
C ASP A 165 -19.14 25.38 1.60
N ALA A 166 -19.91 24.55 0.90
CA ALA A 166 -21.36 24.42 1.11
C ALA A 166 -21.71 23.59 2.36
N PHE A 167 -20.85 22.64 2.75
CA PHE A 167 -21.07 21.72 3.87
C PHE A 167 -19.83 21.65 4.79
N PRO A 168 -19.50 22.74 5.50
CA PRO A 168 -18.33 22.77 6.37
C PRO A 168 -18.47 21.74 7.51
N GLY A 169 -17.42 20.96 7.73
CA GLY A 169 -17.37 19.93 8.77
C GLY A 169 -17.78 18.53 8.32
N GLU A 170 -18.31 18.37 7.10
CA GLU A 170 -18.53 17.04 6.53
C GLU A 170 -17.18 16.37 6.20
N PRO A 171 -16.92 15.13 6.65
CA PRO A 171 -15.62 14.47 6.46
C PRO A 171 -15.35 14.07 5.00
N ALA A 172 -16.39 13.80 4.20
CA ALA A 172 -16.24 13.30 2.85
C ALA A 172 -15.55 14.27 1.88
N PRO A 173 -15.93 15.56 1.80
CA PRO A 173 -15.17 16.56 1.03
C PRO A 173 -13.73 16.74 1.52
N GLY A 174 -13.49 16.73 2.84
CA GLY A 174 -12.15 16.80 3.40
C GLY A 174 -11.27 15.62 2.97
N LEU A 175 -11.82 14.40 2.94
CA LEU A 175 -11.11 13.21 2.48
C LEU A 175 -10.73 13.35 0.99
N ALA A 176 -11.67 13.80 0.17
CA ALA A 176 -11.46 14.00 -1.26
C ALA A 176 -10.42 15.10 -1.55
N LEU A 177 -10.42 16.19 -0.77
CA LEU A 177 -9.41 17.24 -0.83
C LEU A 177 -8.03 16.72 -0.42
N GLY A 178 -7.94 15.85 0.59
CA GLY A 178 -6.69 15.17 0.95
C GLY A 178 -6.12 14.33 -0.20
N VAL A 179 -6.97 13.56 -0.90
CA VAL A 179 -6.58 12.80 -2.10
C VAL A 179 -6.07 13.72 -3.20
N CYS A 180 -6.78 14.83 -3.48
CA CYS A 180 -6.35 15.79 -4.50
C CYS A 180 -5.01 16.45 -4.14
N ALA A 181 -4.85 16.87 -2.88
CA ALA A 181 -3.62 17.50 -2.40
C ALA A 181 -2.42 16.55 -2.51
N GLU A 182 -2.60 15.27 -2.14
CA GLU A 182 -1.54 14.27 -2.29
C GLU A 182 -1.18 14.04 -3.76
N ALA A 183 -2.18 13.93 -4.64
CA ALA A 183 -1.99 13.76 -6.08
C ALA A 183 -1.24 14.94 -6.73
N LEU A 184 -1.44 16.16 -6.21
CA LEU A 184 -0.75 17.38 -6.63
C LEU A 184 0.66 17.52 -6.01
N GLY A 185 1.10 16.59 -5.17
CA GLY A 185 2.38 16.61 -4.48
C GLY A 185 2.41 17.52 -3.24
N GLY A 186 1.27 18.05 -2.80
CA GLY A 186 1.12 18.88 -1.60
C GLY A 186 1.07 18.05 -0.32
N THR A 187 2.18 17.44 0.09
CA THR A 187 2.24 16.52 1.24
C THR A 187 1.71 17.14 2.55
N ARG A 188 2.05 18.40 2.83
CA ARG A 188 1.61 19.10 4.04
C ARG A 188 0.10 19.36 4.02
N ASP A 189 -0.43 19.85 2.91
CA ASP A 189 -1.85 20.15 2.76
C ASP A 189 -2.68 18.85 2.84
N ALA A 190 -2.17 17.77 2.24
CA ALA A 190 -2.78 16.44 2.35
C ALA A 190 -2.78 15.92 3.80
N GLU A 191 -1.68 16.11 4.55
CA GLU A 191 -1.61 15.78 5.97
C GLU A 191 -2.67 16.53 6.78
N GLU A 192 -2.82 17.83 6.55
CA GLU A 192 -3.81 18.66 7.25
C GLU A 192 -5.24 18.14 7.02
N TRP A 193 -5.59 17.86 5.76
CA TRP A 193 -6.92 17.30 5.41
C TRP A 193 -7.15 15.92 6.03
N TYR A 194 -6.21 14.99 5.84
CA TYR A 194 -6.37 13.64 6.38
C TYR A 194 -6.40 13.62 7.91
N ALA A 195 -5.58 14.45 8.57
CA ALA A 195 -5.59 14.58 10.02
C ALA A 195 -6.92 15.15 10.53
N ALA A 196 -7.47 16.17 9.87
CA ALA A 196 -8.77 16.75 10.23
C ALA A 196 -9.90 15.71 10.12
N VAL A 197 -9.96 14.97 9.02
CA VAL A 197 -10.96 13.91 8.82
C VAL A 197 -10.80 12.79 9.85
N TRP A 198 -9.57 12.30 10.04
CA TRP A 198 -9.30 11.22 10.99
C TRP A 198 -9.62 11.60 12.44
N ALA A 199 -9.36 12.85 12.83
CA ALA A 199 -9.71 13.36 14.15
C ALA A 199 -11.22 13.51 14.35
N THR A 200 -11.96 13.82 13.28
CA THR A 200 -13.41 14.01 13.32
C THR A 200 -14.16 12.69 13.36
N ASP A 201 -13.80 11.75 12.48
CA ASP A 201 -14.42 10.44 12.41
C ASP A 201 -13.42 9.36 11.95
N PRO A 202 -12.86 8.57 12.89
CA PRO A 202 -12.02 7.42 12.60
C PRO A 202 -12.70 6.29 11.80
N GLY A 203 -14.01 6.37 11.54
CA GLY A 203 -14.72 5.49 10.60
C GLY A 203 -14.32 5.74 9.13
N HIS A 204 -13.74 6.90 8.82
CA HIS A 204 -13.20 7.22 7.50
C HIS A 204 -11.78 6.67 7.34
N HIS A 205 -11.64 5.35 7.28
CA HIS A 205 -10.35 4.64 7.24
C HIS A 205 -9.39 5.14 6.14
N GLY A 206 -9.92 5.57 4.99
CA GLY A 206 -9.13 6.17 3.91
C GLY A 206 -8.28 7.36 4.37
N ALA A 207 -8.78 8.16 5.32
CA ALA A 207 -8.03 9.26 5.91
C ALA A 207 -6.87 8.76 6.79
N GLY A 208 -7.07 7.72 7.59
CA GLY A 208 -6.00 7.13 8.42
C GLY A 208 -4.86 6.55 7.57
N PHE A 209 -5.19 5.82 6.49
CA PHE A 209 -4.17 5.30 5.57
C PHE A 209 -3.49 6.41 4.76
N GLY A 210 -4.23 7.43 4.32
CA GLY A 210 -3.69 8.61 3.66
C GLY A 210 -2.72 9.37 4.57
N LEU A 211 -3.14 9.66 5.80
CA LEU A 211 -2.32 10.32 6.82
C LEU A 211 -1.02 9.57 7.10
N ALA A 212 -1.09 8.24 7.25
CA ALA A 212 0.10 7.43 7.44
C ALA A 212 1.06 7.50 6.24
N ARG A 213 0.53 7.49 5.01
CA ARG A 213 1.31 7.56 3.79
C ARG A 213 2.04 8.90 3.64
N VAL A 214 1.33 10.02 3.83
CA VAL A 214 1.94 11.36 3.74
C VAL A 214 2.97 11.61 4.86
N ARG A 215 2.73 11.10 6.07
CA ARG A 215 3.71 11.15 7.16
C ARG A 215 4.96 10.33 6.85
N LEU A 216 4.82 9.15 6.27
CA LEU A 216 5.98 8.37 5.80
C LEU A 216 6.77 9.13 4.74
N ALA A 217 6.09 9.76 3.78
CA ALA A 217 6.73 10.59 2.76
C ALA A 217 7.48 11.80 3.35
N ALA A 218 6.94 12.38 4.43
CA ALA A 218 7.56 13.45 5.19
C ALA A 218 8.67 12.99 6.16
N GLY A 219 8.87 11.67 6.32
CA GLY A 219 9.86 11.09 7.23
C GLY A 219 9.36 10.85 8.67
N ASP A 220 8.11 11.20 9.00
CA ASP A 220 7.48 10.93 10.29
C ASP A 220 6.96 9.48 10.36
N ARG A 221 7.91 8.55 10.48
CA ARG A 221 7.61 7.12 10.61
C ARG A 221 6.81 6.81 11.88
N GLU A 222 7.15 7.44 12.99
CA GLU A 222 6.47 7.19 14.27
C GLU A 222 5.02 7.67 14.25
N GLY A 223 4.76 8.86 13.71
CA GLY A 223 3.40 9.37 13.52
C GLY A 223 2.58 8.54 12.54
N ALA A 224 3.19 8.00 11.49
CA ALA A 224 2.50 7.08 10.58
C ALA A 224 2.09 5.77 11.28
N VAL A 225 3.01 5.17 12.05
CA VAL A 225 2.73 3.93 12.81
C VAL A 225 1.65 4.17 13.85
N ARG A 226 1.70 5.29 14.59
CA ARG A 226 0.67 5.64 15.58
C ARG A 226 -0.72 5.72 14.97
N VAL A 227 -0.86 6.32 13.79
CA VAL A 227 -2.15 6.41 13.10
C VAL A 227 -2.65 5.02 12.69
N LEU A 228 -1.81 4.20 12.07
CA LEU A 228 -2.19 2.84 11.66
C LEU A 228 -2.57 1.96 12.86
N GLU A 229 -1.88 2.11 13.99
CA GLU A 229 -2.21 1.36 15.21
C GLU A 229 -3.42 1.91 15.97
N SER A 230 -3.87 3.13 15.67
CA SER A 230 -5.10 3.71 16.24
C SER A 230 -6.38 3.18 15.59
N VAL A 231 -6.27 2.41 14.49
CA VAL A 231 -7.44 1.75 13.87
C VAL A 231 -8.05 0.74 14.85
N PRO A 232 -9.35 0.85 15.18
CA PRO A 232 -10.00 -0.02 16.15
C PRO A 232 -9.90 -1.51 15.80
N GLU A 233 -9.81 -2.37 16.83
CA GLU A 233 -9.73 -3.83 16.65
C GLU A 233 -10.97 -4.43 15.97
N THR A 234 -12.12 -3.79 16.12
CA THR A 234 -13.40 -4.18 15.50
C THR A 234 -13.52 -3.77 14.04
N SER A 235 -12.59 -2.96 13.52
CA SER A 235 -12.63 -2.50 12.13
C SER A 235 -12.30 -3.62 11.16
N VAL A 236 -13.04 -3.69 10.06
CA VAL A 236 -12.73 -4.58 8.92
C VAL A 236 -11.34 -4.29 8.31
N HIS A 237 -10.81 -3.08 8.52
CA HIS A 237 -9.49 -2.67 8.03
C HIS A 237 -8.35 -2.89 9.04
N ARG A 238 -8.65 -3.44 10.22
CA ARG A 238 -7.66 -3.67 11.29
C ARG A 238 -6.44 -4.48 10.81
N ASN A 239 -6.69 -5.59 10.10
CA ASN A 239 -5.61 -6.43 9.58
C ASN A 239 -4.76 -5.68 8.53
N ALA A 240 -5.39 -4.90 7.64
CA ALA A 240 -4.67 -4.09 6.66
C ALA A 240 -3.81 -3.00 7.33
N ALA A 241 -4.33 -2.37 8.38
CA ALA A 241 -3.61 -1.36 9.15
C ALA A 241 -2.39 -1.95 9.88
N LEU A 242 -2.53 -3.15 10.45
CA LEU A 242 -1.41 -3.88 11.06
C LEU A 242 -0.32 -4.27 10.06
N VAL A 243 -0.72 -4.78 8.89
CA VAL A 243 0.20 -5.09 7.78
C VAL A 243 0.97 -3.83 7.38
N ALA A 244 0.26 -2.71 7.22
CA ALA A 244 0.87 -1.42 6.91
C ALA A 244 1.81 -0.93 8.02
N ALA A 245 1.44 -1.08 9.29
CA ALA A 245 2.24 -0.66 10.44
C ALA A 245 3.56 -1.45 10.55
N VAL A 246 3.52 -2.77 10.35
CA VAL A 246 4.72 -3.62 10.31
C VAL A 246 5.68 -3.14 9.21
N ARG A 247 5.14 -2.87 8.02
CA ARG A 247 5.94 -2.39 6.88
C ARG A 247 6.50 -0.99 7.10
N ALA A 248 5.70 -0.08 7.67
CA ALA A 248 6.10 1.28 8.00
C ALA A 248 7.27 1.30 9.00
N ARG A 249 7.22 0.43 10.03
CA ARG A 249 8.28 0.30 11.05
C ARG A 249 9.63 -0.15 10.48
N LEU A 250 9.60 -1.16 9.59
CA LEU A 250 10.81 -1.92 9.25
C LEU A 250 11.40 -1.61 7.87
N ARG A 251 10.60 -1.24 6.87
CA ARG A 251 11.12 -1.05 5.51
C ARG A 251 12.03 0.18 5.43
N GLY A 252 13.17 0.01 4.77
CA GLY A 252 14.13 1.10 4.50
C GLY A 252 14.88 1.62 5.72
N ARG A 253 14.88 0.88 6.85
CA ARG A 253 15.68 1.20 8.03
C ARG A 253 17.15 0.82 7.79
N ASP A 254 18.08 1.60 8.33
CA ASP A 254 19.48 1.19 8.38
C ASP A 254 19.62 0.07 9.44
N PRO A 255 20.21 -1.08 9.11
CA PRO A 255 20.47 -2.15 10.08
C PRO A 255 21.29 -1.74 11.30
N ARG A 256 22.00 -0.60 11.25
CA ARG A 256 22.78 -0.03 12.38
C ARG A 256 21.94 0.80 13.34
N GLU A 257 20.66 1.00 13.06
CA GLU A 257 19.73 1.64 13.99
C GLU A 257 19.37 0.70 15.16
N PRO A 258 18.92 1.22 16.31
CA PRO A 258 18.43 0.41 17.42
C PRO A 258 17.07 -0.22 17.12
N LEU A 259 17.06 -1.29 16.31
CA LEU A 259 15.83 -1.90 15.77
C LEU A 259 15.19 -2.97 16.65
N LEU A 260 15.82 -3.36 17.77
CA LEU A 260 15.33 -4.46 18.60
C LEU A 260 13.86 -4.30 19.05
N PRO A 261 13.41 -3.14 19.60
CA PRO A 261 12.02 -2.97 20.00
C PRO A 261 11.03 -3.10 18.84
N GLU A 262 11.41 -2.58 17.66
CA GLU A 262 10.59 -2.61 16.46
C GLU A 262 10.46 -4.03 15.91
N VAL A 263 11.56 -4.78 15.85
CA VAL A 263 11.58 -6.19 15.42
C VAL A 263 10.70 -7.05 16.32
N LEU A 264 10.82 -6.91 17.65
CA LEU A 264 10.01 -7.67 18.59
C LEU A 264 8.52 -7.32 18.47
N THR A 265 8.21 -6.03 18.31
CA THR A 265 6.83 -5.55 18.14
C THR A 265 6.23 -6.07 16.84
N CYS A 266 6.96 -5.98 15.73
CA CYS A 266 6.52 -6.51 14.45
C CYS A 266 6.35 -8.04 14.48
N GLY A 267 7.23 -8.76 15.18
CA GLY A 267 7.07 -10.20 15.39
C GLY A 267 5.75 -10.55 16.10
N ARG A 268 5.37 -9.80 17.15
CA ARG A 268 4.06 -9.98 17.81
C ARG A 268 2.89 -9.65 16.88
N ARG A 269 2.97 -8.56 16.11
CA ARG A 269 1.92 -8.18 15.15
C ARG A 269 1.73 -9.22 14.04
N VAL A 270 2.82 -9.80 13.54
CA VAL A 270 2.71 -10.86 12.53
C VAL A 270 2.13 -12.15 13.12
N ALA A 271 2.43 -12.47 14.38
CA ALA A 271 1.77 -13.57 15.08
C ALA A 271 0.27 -13.32 15.30
N GLU A 272 -0.13 -12.08 15.65
CA GLU A 272 -1.53 -11.64 15.73
C GLU A 272 -2.25 -11.82 14.38
N LEU A 273 -1.65 -11.34 13.29
CA LEU A 273 -2.19 -11.50 11.93
C LEU A 273 -2.38 -12.97 11.53
N ARG A 274 -1.45 -13.85 11.95
CA ARG A 274 -1.58 -15.30 11.74
C ARG A 274 -2.79 -15.88 12.47
N GLY A 275 -3.05 -15.43 13.71
CA GLY A 275 -4.23 -15.83 14.49
C GLY A 275 -5.55 -15.33 13.92
N ASN A 276 -5.53 -14.17 13.26
CA ASN A 276 -6.72 -13.53 12.66
C ASN A 276 -7.13 -14.12 11.29
N GLY A 277 -6.50 -15.21 10.83
CA GLY A 277 -6.86 -15.86 9.57
C GLY A 277 -6.49 -15.07 8.31
N VAL A 278 -5.53 -14.14 8.40
CA VAL A 278 -4.99 -13.45 7.21
C VAL A 278 -4.36 -14.46 6.25
N GLU A 279 -4.43 -14.19 4.95
CA GLU A 279 -3.89 -15.04 3.89
C GLU A 279 -2.49 -15.59 4.25
N PRO A 280 -2.28 -16.92 4.28
CA PRO A 280 -1.03 -17.52 4.74
C PRO A 280 0.21 -17.01 3.99
N ALA A 281 0.11 -16.80 2.67
CA ALA A 281 1.21 -16.28 1.88
C ALA A 281 1.59 -14.84 2.29
N LEU A 282 0.62 -13.99 2.64
CA LEU A 282 0.88 -12.64 3.13
C LEU A 282 1.58 -12.66 4.50
N VAL A 283 1.12 -13.51 5.41
CA VAL A 283 1.73 -13.67 6.75
C VAL A 283 3.18 -14.16 6.65
N GLU A 284 3.47 -15.11 5.76
CA GLU A 284 4.83 -15.60 5.55
C GLU A 284 5.73 -14.57 4.86
N ARG A 285 5.21 -13.79 3.91
CA ARG A 285 5.96 -12.64 3.36
C ARG A 285 6.33 -11.64 4.44
N LEU A 286 5.40 -11.29 5.34
CA LEU A 286 5.70 -10.42 6.48
C LEU A 286 6.69 -11.06 7.46
N SER A 287 6.59 -12.37 7.69
CA SER A 287 7.55 -13.11 8.51
C SER A 287 8.96 -13.00 7.92
N CYS A 288 9.12 -13.15 6.60
CA CYS A 288 10.38 -12.91 5.92
C CYS A 288 10.89 -11.46 6.06
N GLU A 289 10.00 -10.46 5.95
CA GLU A 289 10.39 -9.05 6.14
C GLU A 289 10.92 -8.80 7.57
N VAL A 290 10.21 -9.30 8.60
CA VAL A 290 10.62 -9.13 10.01
C VAL A 290 11.92 -9.87 10.31
N LEU A 291 12.02 -11.15 9.93
CA LEU A 291 13.20 -11.97 10.20
C LEU A 291 14.41 -11.50 9.40
N GLY A 292 14.21 -10.99 8.19
CA GLY A 292 15.26 -10.42 7.35
C GLY A 292 15.87 -9.18 7.99
N VAL A 293 15.04 -8.24 8.43
CA VAL A 293 15.49 -7.03 9.14
C VAL A 293 16.17 -7.39 10.46
N ALA A 294 15.65 -8.38 11.19
CA ALA A 294 16.30 -8.88 12.40
C ALA A 294 17.69 -9.47 12.12
N LEU A 295 17.84 -10.23 11.02
CA LEU A 295 19.11 -10.82 10.62
C LEU A 295 20.12 -9.74 10.19
N ASP A 296 19.69 -8.76 9.40
CA ASP A 296 20.55 -7.66 8.98
C ASP A 296 21.01 -6.83 10.19
N TRP A 297 20.11 -6.52 11.13
CA TRP A 297 20.46 -5.85 12.39
C TRP A 297 21.44 -6.67 13.24
N TRP A 298 21.25 -7.99 13.30
CA TRP A 298 22.15 -8.91 13.99
C TRP A 298 23.56 -8.86 13.39
N LEU A 299 23.66 -8.99 12.06
CA LEU A 299 24.92 -8.95 11.32
C LEU A 299 25.60 -7.58 11.36
N ALA A 300 24.82 -6.50 11.49
CA ALA A 300 25.32 -5.12 11.61
C ALA A 300 25.87 -4.77 13.00
N GLY A 301 25.86 -5.71 13.96
CA GLY A 301 26.45 -5.53 15.28
C GLY A 301 25.46 -5.26 16.41
N ARG A 302 24.15 -5.45 16.18
CA ARG A 302 23.11 -5.42 17.22
C ARG A 302 23.03 -4.07 17.95
N ALA A 303 23.01 -2.98 17.20
CA ALA A 303 22.93 -1.64 17.78
C ALA A 303 21.76 -1.52 18.76
N GLY A 304 22.01 -0.95 19.95
CA GLY A 304 21.02 -0.77 21.01
C GLY A 304 20.58 -2.06 21.73
N ALA A 305 21.23 -3.20 21.48
CA ALA A 305 20.97 -4.40 22.28
C ALA A 305 21.49 -4.22 23.71
N PRO A 306 20.73 -4.68 24.73
CA PRO A 306 21.21 -4.67 26.12
C PRO A 306 22.37 -5.67 26.30
N GLU A 307 23.18 -5.45 27.34
CA GLU A 307 24.35 -6.25 27.68
C GLU A 307 24.09 -7.78 27.67
N PRO A 308 25.08 -8.60 27.24
CA PRO A 308 24.92 -10.05 27.04
C PRO A 308 24.40 -10.80 28.27
N ALA A 309 24.70 -10.31 29.48
CA ALA A 309 24.24 -10.92 30.74
C ALA A 309 22.71 -10.84 30.96
N SER A 310 22.00 -9.99 30.19
CA SER A 310 20.54 -9.85 30.20
C SER A 310 19.83 -10.60 29.06
N GLU A 311 20.59 -11.29 28.20
CA GLU A 311 20.09 -12.07 27.07
C GLU A 311 19.56 -13.42 27.58
N GLY A 312 18.39 -13.43 28.22
CA GLY A 312 17.53 -14.61 28.12
C GLY A 312 17.28 -14.91 26.63
N THR A 313 16.98 -16.16 26.27
CA THR A 313 16.73 -16.57 24.87
C THR A 313 15.53 -15.81 24.28
N ARG A 314 15.78 -14.62 23.72
CA ARG A 314 14.75 -13.82 23.06
C ARG A 314 14.36 -14.54 21.78
N THR A 315 13.08 -14.48 21.46
CA THR A 315 12.56 -15.07 20.23
C THR A 315 11.81 -14.03 19.41
N VAL A 316 11.88 -14.20 18.09
CA VAL A 316 11.08 -13.46 17.11
C VAL A 316 10.37 -14.50 16.27
N LEU A 317 9.04 -14.44 16.23
CA LEU A 317 8.21 -15.40 15.49
C LEU A 317 8.51 -16.88 15.84
N GLY A 318 8.82 -17.14 17.12
CA GLY A 318 9.13 -18.50 17.61
C GLY A 318 10.57 -18.97 17.34
N HIS A 319 11.42 -18.17 16.69
CA HIS A 319 12.82 -18.49 16.43
C HIS A 319 13.75 -17.73 17.37
N SER A 320 14.86 -18.33 17.77
CA SER A 320 15.86 -17.65 18.60
C SER A 320 16.42 -16.42 17.88
N LEU A 321 16.58 -15.33 18.63
CA LEU A 321 17.15 -14.08 18.13
C LEU A 321 18.68 -14.18 18.11
N ASP A 322 19.18 -15.04 17.24
CA ASP A 322 20.59 -15.22 16.90
C ASP A 322 20.70 -15.54 15.40
N GLU A 323 21.91 -15.45 14.83
CA GLU A 323 22.08 -15.68 13.38
C GLU A 323 21.50 -17.03 12.92
N LYS A 324 21.70 -18.10 13.70
CA LYS A 324 21.25 -19.45 13.33
C LYS A 324 19.73 -19.56 13.37
N GLY A 325 19.10 -19.05 14.42
CA GLY A 325 17.65 -19.04 14.61
C GLY A 325 16.95 -18.22 13.54
N LEU A 326 17.43 -17.00 13.27
CA LEU A 326 16.88 -16.10 12.26
C LEU A 326 16.99 -16.68 10.85
N ARG A 327 18.16 -17.23 10.49
CA ARG A 327 18.35 -17.94 9.21
C ARG A 327 17.43 -19.16 9.08
N SER A 328 17.27 -19.94 10.15
CA SER A 328 16.36 -21.09 10.16
C SER A 328 14.90 -20.67 9.98
N GLY A 329 14.48 -19.58 10.62
CA GLY A 329 13.13 -19.03 10.46
C GLY A 329 12.88 -18.53 9.04
N LEU A 330 13.84 -17.80 8.46
CA LEU A 330 13.76 -17.36 7.06
C LEU A 330 13.68 -18.55 6.10
N GLU A 331 14.53 -19.57 6.27
CA GLU A 331 14.44 -20.81 5.47
C GLU A 331 13.03 -21.42 5.57
N GLY A 332 12.50 -21.54 6.79
CA GLY A 332 11.15 -22.06 7.04
C GLY A 332 10.08 -21.30 6.28
N SER A 333 10.02 -19.98 6.43
CA SER A 333 9.05 -19.12 5.77
C SER A 333 9.15 -19.15 4.25
N TYR A 334 10.37 -19.11 3.67
CA TYR A 334 10.55 -19.25 2.22
C TYR A 334 10.09 -20.62 1.69
N ARG A 335 10.29 -21.71 2.45
CA ARG A 335 9.76 -23.03 2.08
C ARG A 335 8.23 -23.08 2.11
N VAL A 336 7.59 -22.37 3.05
CA VAL A 336 6.12 -22.25 3.07
C VAL A 336 5.65 -21.48 1.84
N LEU A 337 6.26 -20.32 1.55
CA LEU A 337 5.95 -19.53 0.36
C LEU A 337 6.11 -20.35 -0.93
N ALA A 338 7.18 -21.15 -1.05
CA ALA A 338 7.38 -22.01 -2.22
C ALA A 338 6.26 -23.05 -2.42
N ARG A 339 5.67 -23.57 -1.34
CA ARG A 339 4.51 -24.47 -1.42
C ARG A 339 3.24 -23.75 -1.87
N LEU A 340 3.10 -22.47 -1.52
CA LEU A 340 1.96 -21.62 -1.87
C LEU A 340 2.10 -20.92 -3.23
N ALA A 341 3.29 -20.97 -3.84
CA ALA A 341 3.60 -20.29 -5.10
C ALA A 341 2.65 -20.73 -6.24
N ALA A 342 2.17 -19.75 -7.00
CA ALA A 342 1.20 -19.95 -8.07
C ALA A 342 1.86 -20.49 -9.35
N SER A 343 3.16 -20.21 -9.55
CA SER A 343 3.91 -20.66 -10.72
C SER A 343 5.11 -21.54 -10.37
N PRO A 344 5.50 -22.49 -11.25
CA PRO A 344 6.72 -23.28 -11.06
C PRO A 344 7.98 -22.43 -10.96
N ARG A 345 8.04 -21.32 -11.72
CA ARG A 345 9.17 -20.39 -11.70
C ARG A 345 9.34 -19.73 -10.34
N GLU A 346 8.26 -19.13 -9.83
CA GLU A 346 8.23 -18.52 -8.49
C GLU A 346 8.63 -19.53 -7.41
N ARG A 347 8.12 -20.76 -7.50
CA ARG A 347 8.51 -21.84 -6.57
C ARG A 347 10.00 -22.12 -6.58
N ILE A 348 10.63 -22.21 -7.75
CA ILE A 348 12.07 -22.45 -7.88
C ILE A 348 12.86 -21.32 -7.22
N GLU A 349 12.53 -20.07 -7.53
CA GLU A 349 13.20 -18.88 -6.98
C GLU A 349 13.11 -18.84 -5.43
N LEU A 350 11.96 -19.18 -4.87
CA LEU A 350 11.74 -19.24 -3.42
C LEU A 350 12.53 -20.40 -2.76
N VAL A 351 12.58 -21.57 -3.39
CA VAL A 351 13.37 -22.72 -2.88
C VAL A 351 14.86 -22.42 -2.90
N GLU A 352 15.36 -21.82 -3.97
CA GLU A 352 16.77 -21.41 -4.04
C GLU A 352 17.11 -20.39 -2.96
N THR A 353 16.21 -19.44 -2.71
CA THR A 353 16.36 -18.47 -1.62
C THR A 353 16.41 -19.14 -0.25
N ALA A 354 15.50 -20.10 0.01
CA ALA A 354 15.53 -20.90 1.24
C ALA A 354 16.86 -21.66 1.40
N ASN A 355 17.36 -22.27 0.34
CA ASN A 355 18.62 -23.03 0.37
C ASN A 355 19.84 -22.15 0.68
N ARG A 356 19.88 -20.91 0.17
CA ARG A 356 20.96 -19.95 0.49
C ARG A 356 20.97 -19.51 1.96
N LEU A 357 19.80 -19.50 2.59
CA LEU A 357 19.64 -19.08 3.99
C LEU A 357 19.93 -20.20 4.99
N ARG A 358 20.02 -21.46 4.53
CA ARG A 358 20.27 -22.63 5.38
C ARG A 358 21.48 -22.43 6.30
N PRO A 359 21.33 -22.54 7.62
CA PRO A 359 22.47 -22.45 8.54
C PRO A 359 23.47 -23.57 8.26
N ARG A 360 24.76 -23.23 8.18
CA ARG A 360 25.82 -24.24 8.04
C ARG A 360 26.04 -24.91 9.40
N THR A 361 25.58 -26.15 9.54
CA THR A 361 26.00 -27.02 10.64
C THR A 361 27.28 -27.73 10.21
N TRP A 362 28.41 -27.40 10.82
CA TRP A 362 29.60 -28.25 10.75
C TRP A 362 29.26 -29.56 11.50
N VAL A 363 29.40 -30.69 10.82
CA VAL A 363 29.30 -32.03 11.40
C VAL A 363 30.70 -32.51 11.74
#